data_AF-A0A6B3HW49-F1
#
_entry.id   AF-A0A6B3HW49-F1
#
_cell.length_a   1.000
_cell.length_b   1.000
_cell.length_c   1.000
_cell.angle_alpha   90.00
_cell.angle_beta   90.00
_cell.angle_gamma   90.00
#
_symmetry.space_group_name_H-M   'P 1'
#
loop_
_entity.id
_entity.type
_entity.pdbx_description
1 polymer ?
#
loop_
_entity_poly.entity_id
_entity_poly.type
_entity_poly.pdbx_seq_one_letter_code
_entity_poly.pdbx_strand_id
1 'polypeptide(L)' 'AVWELWGALAHGGELLVPEYGLTRSPVDFHRLVQERGVSVLNQTPSAFYQFIEADLHADRPATALRRIIFGG' A
#
# COMPACT_ATOMS: atom_id res chain seq x y z
N ALA A 1 -0.03 -4.37 11.49
CA ALA A 1 0.41 -4.45 12.91
C ALA A 1 0.43 -3.07 13.57
N VAL A 2 0.29 -3.01 14.90
CA VAL A 2 0.19 -1.76 15.71
C VAL A 2 1.26 -0.73 15.35
N TRP A 3 2.47 -1.17 15.03
CA TRP A 3 3.60 -0.30 14.68
C TRP A 3 3.41 0.52 13.39
N GLU A 4 2.60 0.05 12.43
CA GLU A 4 2.32 0.76 11.17
C GLU A 4 1.42 1.99 11.37
N LEU A 5 0.51 1.91 12.34
CA LEU A 5 -0.35 3.04 12.73
C LEU A 5 0.49 4.16 13.36
N TRP A 6 1.38 3.81 14.28
CA TRP A 6 2.15 4.79 15.03
C TRP A 6 3.33 5.37 14.25
N GLY A 7 3.94 4.61 13.33
CA GLY A 7 5.04 5.10 12.51
C GLY A 7 4.65 6.30 11.61
N ALA A 8 3.44 6.29 11.04
CA ALA A 8 2.93 7.44 10.31
C ALA A 8 2.66 8.61 11.26
N LEU A 9 1.86 8.38 12.32
CA LEU A 9 1.38 9.45 13.20
C LEU A 9 2.49 10.10 14.05
N ALA A 10 3.51 9.34 14.47
CA ALA A 10 4.63 9.86 15.27
C ALA A 10 5.57 10.78 14.48
N HIS A 11 5.53 10.73 13.14
CA HIS A 11 6.40 11.50 12.25
C HIS A 11 5.62 12.52 11.40
N GLY A 12 4.37 12.83 11.77
CA GLY A 12 3.52 13.79 11.06
C GLY A 12 2.97 13.27 9.73
N GLY A 13 2.98 11.96 9.51
CA GLY A 13 2.39 11.29 8.36
C GLY A 13 0.89 11.02 8.55
N GLU A 14 0.23 10.75 7.43
CA GLU A 14 -1.18 10.36 7.38
C GLU A 14 -1.29 8.83 7.29
N LEU A 15 -2.27 8.26 8.01
CA LEU A 15 -2.59 6.85 7.92
C LEU A 15 -3.80 6.64 7.01
N LEU A 16 -3.60 5.87 5.94
CA LEU A 16 -4.68 5.42 5.08
C LEU A 16 -5.15 4.03 5.50
N VAL A 17 -6.42 3.92 5.90
CA VAL A 17 -7.08 2.64 6.22
C VAL A 17 -8.17 2.39 5.17
N PRO A 18 -7.93 1.51 4.18
CA PRO A 18 -8.91 1.22 3.13
C PRO A 18 -10.04 0.32 3.65
N GLU A 19 -11.19 0.36 2.97
CA GLU A 19 -12.25 -0.62 3.21
C GLU A 19 -11.76 -2.04 2.89
N TYR A 20 -12.22 -3.03 3.66
CA TYR A 20 -11.76 -4.42 3.52
C TYR A 20 -11.97 -4.96 2.09
N GLY A 21 -13.08 -4.60 1.42
CA GLY A 21 -13.35 -5.01 0.04
C GLY A 21 -12.28 -4.52 -0.95
N LEU A 22 -11.81 -3.28 -0.79
CA LEU A 22 -10.77 -2.69 -1.65
C LEU A 22 -9.44 -3.44 -1.53
N THR A 23 -9.09 -3.91 -0.33
CA THR A 23 -7.84 -4.67 -0.11
C THR A 23 -7.81 -6.03 -0.80
N ARG A 24 -8.97 -6.54 -1.27
CA ARG A 24 -9.07 -7.82 -1.97
C ARG A 24 -8.99 -7.69 -3.49
N SER A 25 -9.00 -6.47 -4.01
CA SER A 25 -8.82 -6.17 -5.43
C SER A 25 -7.43 -5.56 -5.62
N PRO A 26 -6.45 -6.31 -6.14
CA PRO A 26 -5.09 -5.79 -6.34
C PRO A 26 -5.06 -4.55 -7.24
N VAL A 27 -5.94 -4.48 -8.23
CA VAL A 27 -6.07 -3.36 -9.16
C VAL A 27 -6.62 -2.11 -8.46
N ASP A 28 -7.72 -2.23 -7.72
CA ASP A 28 -8.31 -1.08 -7.03
C ASP A 28 -7.40 -0.59 -5.89
N PHE A 29 -6.74 -1.53 -5.20
CA PHE A 29 -5.78 -1.20 -4.17
C PHE A 29 -4.54 -0.50 -4.74
N HIS A 30 -4.00 -0.98 -5.87
CA HIS A 30 -2.92 -0.30 -6.60
C HIS A 30 -3.29 1.12 -6.98
N ARG A 31 -4.48 1.30 -7.56
CA ARG A 31 -5.01 2.60 -7.95
C ARG A 31 -5.09 3.54 -6.75
N LEU A 32 -5.61 3.06 -5.62
CA LEU A 32 -5.67 3.86 -4.39
C LEU A 32 -4.28 4.27 -3.89
N VAL A 33 -3.32 3.36 -3.87
CA VAL A 33 -1.92 3.63 -3.47
C VAL A 33 -1.30 4.70 -4.36
N GLN A 34 -1.52 4.62 -5.67
CA GLN A 34 -1.04 5.59 -6.63
C GLN A 34 -1.72 6.96 -6.47
N GLU A 35 -3.05 7.01 -6.43
CA GLU A 35 -3.85 8.24 -6.32
C GLU A 35 -3.55 9.00 -5.02
N ARG A 36 -3.29 8.27 -3.93
CA ARG A 36 -3.00 8.82 -2.61
C ARG A 36 -1.52 9.10 -2.38
N GLY A 37 -0.65 8.77 -3.33
CA GLY A 37 0.79 8.98 -3.20
C GLY A 37 1.38 8.27 -1.98
N VAL A 38 0.93 7.05 -1.71
CA VAL A 38 1.38 6.27 -0.55
C VAL A 38 2.89 6.05 -0.65
N SER A 39 3.62 6.38 0.42
CA SER A 39 5.09 6.31 0.44
C SER A 39 5.65 5.16 1.28
N VAL A 40 4.83 4.59 2.16
CA VAL A 40 5.15 3.40 2.97
C VAL A 40 3.97 2.44 2.88
N LEU A 41 4.24 1.19 2.48
CA LEU A 41 3.21 0.17 2.27
C LEU A 41 3.38 -1.02 3.20
N ASN A 42 2.34 -1.27 4.01
CA ASN A 42 2.09 -2.41 4.91
C ASN A 42 1.57 -3.68 4.22
N GLN A 43 2.32 -4.77 3.99
CA GLN A 43 1.78 -5.99 3.34
C GLN A 43 2.31 -7.30 3.91
N THR A 44 1.58 -8.40 3.70
CA THR A 44 2.14 -9.75 3.71
C THR A 44 2.89 -9.99 2.39
N PRO A 45 3.87 -10.92 2.32
CA PRO A 45 4.53 -11.25 1.06
C PRO A 45 3.54 -11.68 -0.03
N SER A 46 2.52 -12.48 0.31
CA SER A 46 1.51 -12.96 -0.65
C SER A 46 0.68 -11.83 -1.25
N ALA A 47 0.23 -10.87 -0.43
CA ALA A 47 -0.53 -9.72 -0.91
C ALA A 47 0.34 -8.78 -1.76
N PHE A 48 1.62 -8.66 -1.43
CA PHE A 48 2.56 -7.85 -2.21
C PHE A 48 2.83 -8.42 -3.61
N TYR A 49 2.89 -9.74 -3.77
CA TYR A 49 2.97 -10.33 -5.12
C TYR A 49 1.77 -9.94 -5.99
N GLN A 50 0.57 -9.94 -5.41
CA GLN A 50 -0.63 -9.51 -6.13
C GLN A 50 -0.57 -8.01 -6.47
N PHE A 51 -0.03 -7.18 -5.57
CA PHE A 51 0.17 -5.76 -5.80
C PHE A 51 1.18 -5.48 -6.94
N ILE A 52 2.32 -6.18 -6.98
CA ILE A 52 3.30 -6.00 -8.06
C ILE A 52 2.70 -6.41 -9.41
N GLU A 53 1.95 -7.51 -9.46
CA GLU A 53 1.31 -7.92 -10.71
C GLU A 53 0.36 -6.81 -11.21
N ALA A 54 -0.42 -6.20 -10.32
CA ALA A 54 -1.25 -5.05 -10.67
C ALA A 54 -0.43 -3.83 -11.14
N ASP A 55 0.71 -3.53 -10.50
CA ASP A 55 1.59 -2.42 -10.89
C ASP A 55 2.23 -2.63 -12.26
N LEU A 56 2.63 -3.87 -12.60
CA LEU A 56 3.20 -4.22 -13.90
C LEU A 56 2.23 -4.05 -15.06
N HIS A 57 0.93 -4.30 -14.83
CA HIS A 57 -0.12 -4.15 -15.84
C HIS A 57 -0.78 -2.77 -15.84
N ALA A 58 -0.40 -1.88 -14.91
CA ALA A 58 -0.97 -0.54 -14.83
C ALA A 58 -0.32 0.42 -15.84
N ASP A 59 -1.10 1.34 -16.39
CA ASP A 59 -0.59 2.43 -17.26
C ASP A 59 0.42 3.34 -16.54
N ARG A 60 0.33 3.41 -15.20
CA ARG A 60 1.13 4.29 -14.36
C ARG A 60 1.54 3.58 -13.07
N PRO A 61 2.85 3.40 -12.83
CA PRO A 61 3.33 2.71 -11.63
C PRO A 61 3.17 3.57 -10.36
N ALA A 62 3.20 2.93 -9.20
CA ALA A 62 3.14 3.57 -7.89
C ALA A 62 4.49 4.24 -7.50
N THR A 63 4.85 5.32 -8.19
CA THR A 63 6.16 6.00 -8.07
C THR A 63 6.42 6.69 -6.73
N ALA A 64 5.38 6.92 -5.92
CA ALA A 64 5.52 7.54 -4.60
C ALA A 64 6.04 6.56 -3.52
N LEU A 65 5.96 5.25 -3.78
CA LEU A 65 6.42 4.21 -2.84
C LEU A 65 7.92 4.31 -2.62
N ARG A 66 8.32 4.41 -1.35
CA ARG A 66 9.73 4.48 -0.92
C ARG A 66 10.13 3.31 -0.03
N ARG A 67 9.17 2.75 0.70
CA ARG A 67 9.38 1.63 1.63
C ARG A 67 8.22 0.66 1.57
N ILE A 68 8.54 -0.62 1.60
CA ILE A 68 7.59 -1.70 1.78
C ILE A 68 8.02 -2.46 3.03
N ILE A 69 7.09 -2.71 3.94
CA ILE A 69 7.34 -3.47 5.15
C ILE A 69 6.55 -4.77 5.02
N PHE A 70 7.25 -5.90 5.15
CA PHE A 70 6.59 -7.20 5.19
C PHE A 70 6.30 -7.60 6.63
N GLY A 71 5.05 -8.01 6.87
CA GLY A 71 4.61 -8.56 8.14
C GLY A 71 3.53 -9.61 7.91
N GLY A 72 3.54 -10.64 8.75
CA GLY A 72 2.74 -11.85 8.58
C GLY A 72 3.52 -13.07 9.01
#